data_AF-A0A7Z1MZS8-F1
#
_entry.id   AF-A0A7Z1MZS8-F1
#
_cell.length_a   1.000
_cell.length_b   1.000
_cell.length_c   1.000
_cell.angle_alpha   90.00
_cell.angle_beta   90.00
_cell.angle_gamma   90.00
#
_symmetry.space_group_name_H-M   'P 1'
#
loop_
_entity.id
_entity.type
_entity.pdbx_description
1 polymer ?
#
loop_
_entity_poly.entity_id
_entity_poly.type
_entity_poly.pdbx_seq_one_letter_code
_entity_poly.pdbx_strand_id
1 'polypeptide(L)'
;VDVITGIIKANVPSRMAFAVSSGTDSRTIIDSNGAEKLLGRGDMLFLPMGENKPIRVQGAFISDHEVERVVQFVTDQQEAHYEEKMMPTDEVETTGAPEQPQDELFEEAKALVVEMQTASISLLQRRFRIGYNRAARLVDELEAHGVVGPSEGSKPRKVFIEQEETSETLPDDNDM
;
A
#
# COMPACT_ATOMS: atom_id res chain seq x y z
N VAL A 1 12.96 -17.10 3.25
CA VAL A 1 12.34 -17.03 4.60
C VAL A 1 11.61 -15.71 4.63
N ASP A 2 10.56 -15.59 3.81
CA ASP A 2 10.21 -14.26 3.28
C ASP A 2 8.87 -13.75 3.79
N VAL A 3 8.11 -14.58 4.52
CA VAL A 3 6.80 -14.21 5.10
C VAL A 3 6.92 -13.79 6.57
N ILE A 4 7.60 -14.59 7.39
CA ILE A 4 7.78 -14.30 8.83
C ILE A 4 9.15 -13.64 9.02
N THR A 5 9.20 -12.34 8.78
CA THR A 5 10.43 -11.54 8.89
C THR A 5 10.82 -11.31 10.36
N GLY A 6 12.07 -10.89 10.60
CA GLY A 6 12.56 -10.58 11.94
C GLY A 6 11.76 -9.46 12.63
N ILE A 7 11.28 -8.47 11.88
CA ILE A 7 10.45 -7.37 12.39
C ILE A 7 9.10 -7.88 12.90
N ILE A 8 8.46 -8.80 12.17
CA ILE A 8 7.21 -9.43 12.59
C ILE A 8 7.46 -10.24 13.87
N LYS A 9 8.52 -11.05 13.90
CA LYS A 9 8.87 -11.85 15.09
C LYS A 9 9.14 -11.00 16.31
N ALA A 10 9.77 -9.84 16.15
CA ALA A 10 10.08 -8.93 17.26
C ALA A 10 8.82 -8.34 17.92
N ASN A 11 7.74 -8.13 17.14
CA ASN A 11 6.52 -7.48 17.62
C ASN A 11 5.37 -8.46 17.93
N VAL A 12 5.49 -9.73 17.52
CA VAL A 12 4.51 -10.80 17.80
C VAL A 12 5.21 -11.94 18.57
N PRO A 13 5.33 -11.84 19.90
CA PRO A 13 6.13 -12.77 20.70
C PRO A 13 5.42 -14.07 21.07
N SER A 14 4.09 -14.05 21.20
CA SER A 14 3.29 -15.28 21.38
C SER A 14 3.03 -15.91 20.03
N ARG A 15 3.38 -17.18 19.87
CA ARG A 15 3.31 -17.87 18.56
C ARG A 15 2.80 -19.29 18.73
N MET A 16 2.21 -19.80 17.66
CA MET A 16 1.64 -21.14 17.58
C MET A 16 2.02 -21.76 16.25
N ALA A 17 2.40 -23.03 16.26
CA ALA A 17 2.67 -23.80 15.06
C ALA A 17 1.89 -25.13 15.11
N PHE A 18 1.05 -25.36 14.10
CA PHE A 18 0.53 -26.69 13.78
C PHE A 18 1.61 -27.52 13.08
N ALA A 19 1.27 -28.75 12.70
CA ALA A 19 2.17 -29.59 11.91
C ALA A 19 2.69 -28.87 10.66
N VAL A 20 4.02 -28.83 10.51
CA VAL A 20 4.72 -28.23 9.36
C VAL A 20 5.56 -29.26 8.64
N SER A 21 6.00 -28.93 7.42
CA SER A 21 6.74 -29.86 6.56
C SER A 21 8.21 -30.04 6.95
N SER A 22 8.82 -29.07 7.64
CA SER A 22 10.25 -29.12 7.96
C SER A 22 10.61 -28.40 9.26
N GLY A 23 11.75 -28.78 9.86
CA GLY A 23 12.31 -28.08 11.02
C GLY A 23 12.74 -26.63 10.71
N THR A 24 12.99 -26.30 9.43
CA THR A 24 13.21 -24.91 9.02
C THR A 24 11.94 -24.08 9.14
N ASP A 25 10.78 -24.64 8.77
CA ASP A 25 9.47 -23.98 8.95
C ASP A 25 9.13 -23.86 10.43
N SER A 26 9.39 -24.91 11.22
CA SER A 26 9.22 -24.88 12.68
C SER A 26 10.03 -23.73 13.30
N ARG A 27 11.32 -23.60 12.97
CA ARG A 27 12.17 -22.49 13.45
C ARG A 27 11.72 -21.13 12.92
N THR A 28 11.11 -21.07 11.74
CA THR A 28 10.61 -19.82 11.19
C THR A 28 9.42 -19.29 12.01
N ILE A 29 8.56 -20.19 12.50
CA ILE A 29 7.36 -19.81 13.27
C ILE A 29 7.66 -19.67 14.77
N ILE A 30 8.29 -20.65 15.42
CA ILE A 30 8.45 -20.72 16.89
C ILE A 30 9.91 -20.69 17.36
N ASP A 31 10.85 -20.29 16.50
CA ASP A 31 12.29 -20.19 16.77
C ASP A 31 12.95 -21.50 17.27
N SER A 32 12.25 -22.63 17.17
CA SER A 32 12.70 -23.95 17.64
C SER A 32 12.18 -25.07 16.72
N ASN A 33 12.82 -26.23 16.77
CA ASN A 33 12.34 -27.43 16.07
C ASN A 33 11.27 -28.15 16.93
N GLY A 34 10.38 -28.89 16.28
CA GLY A 34 9.40 -29.74 16.94
C GLY A 34 8.05 -29.76 16.23
N ALA A 35 7.68 -28.67 15.54
CA ALA A 35 6.41 -28.60 14.84
C ALA A 35 6.35 -29.57 13.64
N GLU A 36 7.51 -29.92 13.06
CA GLU A 36 7.61 -30.92 11.99
C GLU A 36 7.32 -32.36 12.43
N LYS A 37 7.19 -32.59 13.74
CA LYS A 37 6.91 -33.90 14.35
C LYS A 37 5.49 -34.02 14.88
N LEU A 38 4.66 -32.99 14.69
CA LEU A 38 3.27 -33.00 15.12
C LEU A 38 2.43 -33.94 14.23
N LEU A 39 1.35 -34.45 14.81
CA LEU A 39 0.51 -35.48 14.18
C LEU A 39 -0.56 -34.90 13.23
N GLY A 40 -0.67 -33.57 13.15
CA GLY A 40 -1.74 -32.87 12.44
C GLY A 40 -3.07 -32.91 13.21
N ARG A 41 -4.19 -32.66 12.52
CA ARG A 41 -5.56 -32.73 13.08
C ARG A 41 -5.72 -31.98 14.42
N GLY A 42 -5.17 -30.77 14.51
CA GLY A 42 -5.26 -29.93 15.70
C GLY A 42 -4.07 -30.03 16.67
N ASP A 43 -3.14 -30.98 16.49
CA ASP A 43 -1.92 -31.05 17.30
C ASP A 43 -0.99 -29.87 16.97
N MET A 44 -0.54 -29.16 18.01
CA MET A 44 0.18 -27.90 17.89
C MET A 44 1.22 -27.68 19.00
N LEU A 45 2.18 -26.81 18.73
CA LEU A 45 3.09 -26.21 19.69
C LEU A 45 2.72 -24.75 19.91
N PHE A 46 2.48 -24.38 21.16
CA PHE A 46 2.19 -23.01 21.57
C PHE A 46 3.35 -22.45 22.40
N LEU A 47 3.93 -21.34 21.95
CA LEU A 47 4.98 -20.59 22.64
C LEU A 47 4.38 -19.26 23.11
N PRO A 48 3.91 -19.17 24.37
CA PRO A 48 3.42 -17.91 24.91
C PRO A 48 4.58 -16.95 25.18
N MET A 49 4.29 -15.65 25.17
CA MET A 49 5.23 -14.60 25.59
C MET A 49 5.78 -14.93 26.99
N GLY A 50 7.11 -14.86 27.14
CA GLY A 50 7.80 -15.07 28.42
C GLY A 50 8.22 -16.51 28.70
N GLU A 51 7.70 -17.49 27.93
CA GLU A 51 8.15 -18.87 28.06
C GLU A 51 9.37 -19.17 27.18
N ASN A 52 10.24 -20.03 27.68
CA ASN A 52 11.47 -20.43 26.97
C ASN A 52 11.27 -21.66 26.07
N LYS A 53 10.15 -22.38 26.23
CA LYS A 53 9.87 -23.61 25.50
C LYS A 53 8.40 -23.66 25.08
N PRO A 54 8.11 -24.16 23.87
CA PRO A 54 6.74 -24.36 23.45
C PRO A 54 6.08 -25.49 24.25
N ILE A 55 4.80 -25.32 24.52
CA ILE A 55 3.92 -26.28 25.17
C ILE A 55 3.14 -27.00 24.06
N ARG A 56 3.07 -28.33 24.12
CA ARG A 56 2.25 -29.10 23.18
C ARG A 56 0.79 -29.04 23.60
N VAL A 57 -0.09 -28.68 22.67
CA VAL A 57 -1.52 -28.49 22.89
C VAL A 57 -2.28 -29.23 21.79
N GLN A 58 -3.48 -29.74 22.12
CA GLN A 58 -4.41 -30.29 21.15
C GLN A 58 -5.54 -29.29 20.92
N GLY A 59 -5.67 -28.79 19.70
CA GLY A 59 -6.74 -27.88 19.29
C GLY A 59 -8.11 -28.55 19.38
N ALA A 60 -9.08 -27.80 19.89
CA ALA A 60 -10.47 -28.20 19.86
C ALA A 60 -10.95 -28.23 18.39
N PHE A 61 -11.63 -29.31 18.02
CA PHE A 61 -12.31 -29.38 16.73
C PHE A 61 -13.65 -28.67 16.82
N ILE A 62 -13.90 -27.75 15.89
CA ILE A 62 -15.18 -27.08 15.71
C ILE A 62 -15.58 -27.33 14.25
N SER A 63 -16.75 -27.90 14.05
CA SER A 63 -17.30 -28.13 12.71
C SER A 63 -17.82 -26.85 12.08
N ASP A 64 -17.90 -26.80 10.75
CA ASP A 64 -18.46 -25.65 10.02
C ASP A 64 -19.90 -25.35 10.49
N HIS A 65 -20.70 -26.39 10.73
CA HIS A 65 -22.05 -26.24 11.28
C HIS A 65 -22.07 -25.61 12.67
N GLU A 66 -21.06 -25.84 13.53
CA GLU A 66 -20.93 -25.14 14.80
C GLU A 66 -20.59 -23.66 14.62
N VAL A 67 -19.71 -23.35 13.67
CA VAL A 67 -19.36 -21.95 13.33
C VAL A 67 -20.60 -21.21 12.83
N GLU A 68 -21.35 -21.78 11.89
CA GLU A 68 -22.57 -21.19 11.34
C GLU A 68 -23.61 -20.90 12.41
N ARG A 69 -23.84 -21.83 13.34
CA ARG A 69 -24.78 -21.62 14.45
C ARG A 69 -24.36 -20.46 15.35
N VAL A 70 -23.07 -20.33 15.64
CA VAL A 70 -22.56 -19.22 16.47
C VAL A 70 -22.68 -17.90 15.72
N VAL A 71 -22.31 -17.87 14.44
CA VAL A 71 -22.44 -16.68 13.59
C VAL A 71 -23.89 -16.23 13.54
N GLN A 72 -24.83 -17.14 13.24
CA GLN A 72 -26.25 -16.82 13.18
C GLN A 72 -26.77 -16.27 14.51
N PHE A 73 -26.42 -16.93 15.62
CA PHE A 73 -26.80 -16.48 16.95
C PHE A 73 -26.31 -15.06 17.26
N VAL A 74 -25.11 -14.69 16.81
CA VAL A 74 -24.55 -13.34 17.00
C VAL A 74 -25.23 -12.32 16.08
N THR A 75 -25.45 -12.66 14.81
CA THR A 75 -26.06 -11.75 13.83
C THR A 75 -27.56 -11.51 14.08
N ASP A 76 -28.27 -12.46 14.70
CA ASP A 76 -29.66 -12.29 15.11
C ASP A 76 -29.83 -11.26 16.23
N GLN A 77 -28.76 -11.00 17.00
CA GLN A 77 -28.78 -10.04 18.10
C GLN A 77 -28.50 -8.60 17.63
N GLN A 78 -27.69 -8.43 16.58
CA GLN A 78 -27.33 -7.12 16.08
C GLN A 78 -26.87 -7.16 14.62
N GLU A 79 -27.29 -6.17 13.84
CA GLU A 79 -26.77 -5.93 12.50
C GLU A 79 -25.32 -5.41 12.55
N ALA A 80 -24.53 -5.74 11.51
CA ALA A 80 -23.15 -5.29 11.42
C ALA A 80 -23.08 -3.81 11.04
N HIS A 81 -22.35 -3.03 11.84
CA HIS A 81 -22.04 -1.63 11.54
C HIS A 81 -20.62 -1.52 10.99
N TYR A 82 -20.49 -1.39 9.68
CA TYR A 82 -19.19 -1.28 9.01
C TYR A 82 -18.73 0.19 8.96
N GLU A 83 -17.46 0.43 9.25
CA GLU A 83 -16.83 1.72 9.00
C GLU A 83 -16.34 1.76 7.55
N GLU A 84 -17.08 2.44 6.67
CA GLU A 84 -16.78 2.50 5.22
C GLU A 84 -15.35 2.96 4.92
N LYS A 85 -14.81 3.91 5.72
CA LYS A 85 -13.42 4.39 5.60
C LYS A 85 -12.34 3.31 5.85
N MET A 86 -12.69 2.21 6.51
CA MET A 86 -11.79 1.08 6.77
C MET A 86 -11.96 -0.03 5.72
N MET A 87 -12.91 0.13 4.80
CA MET A 87 -13.07 -0.82 3.71
C MET A 87 -11.87 -0.66 2.77
N PRO A 88 -11.18 -1.77 2.42
CA PRO A 88 -10.10 -1.71 1.46
C PRO A 88 -10.65 -1.16 0.14
N THR A 89 -10.09 -0.06 -0.34
CA THR A 89 -10.28 0.38 -1.72
C THR A 89 -9.31 -0.39 -2.61
N ASP A 90 -9.70 -0.70 -3.85
CA ASP A 90 -8.80 -1.32 -4.84
C ASP A 90 -7.63 -0.39 -5.24
N GLU A 91 -7.63 0.84 -4.73
CA GLU A 91 -6.53 1.78 -4.83
C GLU A 91 -5.42 1.33 -3.89
N VAL A 92 -4.34 0.80 -4.48
CA VAL A 92 -3.07 0.61 -3.77
C VAL A 92 -2.65 1.97 -3.25
N GLU A 93 -2.92 2.24 -1.97
CA GLU A 93 -2.36 3.39 -1.30
C GLU A 93 -0.84 3.32 -1.49
N THR A 94 -0.30 4.20 -2.31
CA THR A 94 1.12 4.53 -2.34
C THR A 94 1.48 5.31 -1.07
N THR A 95 1.12 4.78 0.11
CA THR A 95 1.53 5.28 1.42
C THR A 95 2.98 4.85 1.66
N GLY A 96 3.88 5.54 0.97
CA GLY A 96 5.32 5.27 1.05
C GLY A 96 6.22 6.32 0.40
N ALA A 97 5.69 7.27 -0.37
CA ALA A 97 6.43 8.50 -0.60
C ALA A 97 6.20 9.40 0.63
N PRO A 98 7.23 9.78 1.40
CA PRO A 98 7.09 10.97 2.24
C PRO A 98 6.57 12.09 1.33
N GLU A 99 5.75 13.01 1.84
CA GLU A 99 5.59 14.33 1.23
C GLU A 99 7.01 14.89 1.06
N GLN A 100 7.62 14.63 -0.10
CA GLN A 100 8.84 15.31 -0.46
C GLN A 100 8.41 16.76 -0.62
N PRO A 101 9.12 17.72 -0.01
CA PRO A 101 8.83 19.11 -0.25
C PRO A 101 8.78 19.31 -1.77
N GLN A 102 7.60 19.75 -2.24
CA GLN A 102 7.31 20.00 -3.64
C GLN A 102 8.45 20.83 -4.22
N ASP A 103 9.02 20.40 -5.34
CA ASP A 103 10.16 21.10 -5.93
C ASP A 103 9.73 22.53 -6.26
N GLU A 104 10.55 23.52 -5.92
CA GLU A 104 10.24 24.95 -6.13
C GLU A 104 9.83 25.27 -7.58
N LEU A 105 10.29 24.46 -8.54
CA LEU A 105 10.00 24.62 -9.96
C LEU A 105 8.74 23.88 -10.43
N PHE A 106 8.02 23.20 -9.54
CA PHE A 106 6.88 22.35 -9.93
C PHE A 106 5.79 23.13 -10.66
N GLU A 107 5.35 24.27 -10.11
CA GLU A 107 4.28 25.07 -10.73
C GLU A 107 4.71 25.64 -12.09
N GLU A 108 5.96 26.08 -12.23
CA GLU A 108 6.49 26.53 -13.52
C GLU A 108 6.62 25.38 -14.53
N ALA A 109 7.02 24.20 -14.07
CA ALA A 109 7.13 23.00 -14.90
C ALA A 109 5.76 22.52 -15.37
N LYS A 110 4.75 22.56 -14.48
CA LYS A 110 3.35 22.28 -14.81
C LYS A 110 2.84 23.23 -15.88
N ALA A 111 2.99 24.54 -15.68
CA ALA A 111 2.58 25.55 -16.65
C ALA A 111 3.23 25.34 -18.03
N LEU A 112 4.53 25.09 -18.06
CA LEU A 112 5.27 24.80 -19.30
C LEU A 112 4.77 23.54 -19.99
N VAL A 113 4.52 22.46 -19.25
CA VAL A 113 4.08 21.18 -19.80
C VAL A 113 2.66 21.29 -20.36
N VAL A 114 1.77 22.01 -19.68
CA VAL A 114 0.42 22.33 -20.15
C VAL A 114 0.47 23.22 -21.40
N GLU A 115 1.37 24.20 -21.45
CA GLU A 115 1.55 25.04 -22.65
C GLU A 115 2.09 24.25 -23.85
N MET A 116 3.13 23.45 -23.63
CA MET A 116 3.83 22.73 -24.69
C MET A 116 3.14 21.42 -25.09
N GLN A 117 2.13 20.97 -24.32
CA GLN A 117 1.41 19.71 -24.48
C GLN A 117 2.34 18.49 -24.64
N THR A 118 3.54 18.57 -24.06
CA THR A 118 4.55 17.51 -24.09
C THR A 118 5.44 17.58 -22.87
N ALA A 119 5.70 16.42 -22.25
CA ALA A 119 6.61 16.33 -21.11
C ALA A 119 7.75 15.34 -21.39
N SER A 120 8.98 15.81 -21.23
CA SER A 120 10.17 14.95 -21.25
C SER A 120 11.24 15.49 -20.29
N ILE A 121 12.08 14.59 -19.77
CA ILE A 121 13.17 14.95 -18.86
C ILE A 121 14.09 15.98 -19.53
N SER A 122 14.48 15.74 -20.78
CA SER A 122 15.35 16.64 -21.56
C SER A 122 14.75 18.04 -21.76
N LEU A 123 13.42 18.16 -21.88
CA LEU A 123 12.72 19.45 -21.97
C LEU A 123 12.93 20.26 -20.69
N LEU A 124 12.66 19.63 -19.53
CA LEU A 124 12.80 20.30 -18.22
C LEU A 124 14.27 20.62 -17.91
N GLN A 125 15.21 19.71 -18.22
CA GLN A 125 16.64 19.98 -18.06
C GLN A 125 17.09 21.24 -18.82
N ARG A 126 16.64 21.42 -20.06
CA ARG A 126 17.01 22.57 -20.89
C ARG A 126 16.31 23.85 -20.45
N ARG A 127 15.02 23.79 -20.11
CA ARG A 127 14.21 24.97 -19.79
C ARG A 127 14.54 25.54 -18.40
N PHE A 128 14.77 24.67 -17.42
CA PHE A 128 15.03 25.05 -16.03
C PHE A 128 16.50 24.96 -15.63
N ARG A 129 17.38 24.50 -16.55
CA ARG A 129 18.82 24.34 -16.31
C ARG A 129 19.15 23.47 -15.10
N ILE A 130 18.40 22.38 -14.94
CA ILE A 130 18.53 21.43 -13.83
C ILE A 130 19.17 20.11 -14.28
N GLY A 131 19.75 19.39 -13.32
CA GLY A 131 20.33 18.06 -13.55
C GLY A 131 19.28 16.99 -13.84
N TYR A 132 19.70 15.89 -14.47
CA TYR A 132 18.82 14.78 -14.89
C TYR A 132 17.94 14.25 -13.76
N ASN A 133 18.52 13.97 -12.58
CA ASN A 133 17.77 13.42 -11.45
C ASN A 133 16.69 14.37 -10.91
N ARG A 134 16.91 15.69 -10.98
CA ARG A 134 15.90 16.68 -10.55
C ARG A 134 14.79 16.79 -11.59
N ALA A 135 15.15 16.80 -12.87
CA ALA A 135 14.17 16.78 -13.96
C ALA A 135 13.33 15.50 -13.99
N ALA A 136 13.93 14.33 -13.71
CA ALA A 136 13.21 13.06 -13.61
C ALA A 136 12.17 13.10 -12.48
N ARG A 137 12.59 13.54 -11.28
CA ARG A 137 11.68 13.71 -10.14
C ARG A 137 10.53 14.67 -10.43
N LEU A 138 10.78 15.80 -11.07
CA LEU A 138 9.73 16.73 -11.49
C LEU A 138 8.73 16.09 -12.45
N VAL A 139 9.18 15.25 -13.40
CA VAL A 139 8.27 14.55 -14.32
C VAL A 139 7.43 13.51 -13.59
N ASP A 140 8.03 12.77 -12.65
CA ASP A 140 7.31 11.78 -11.84
C ASP A 140 6.32 12.45 -10.88
N GLU A 141 6.65 13.63 -10.36
CA GLU A 141 5.76 14.44 -9.54
C GLU A 141 4.57 14.98 -10.34
N LEU A 142 4.80 15.43 -11.59
CA LEU A 142 3.73 15.82 -12.50
C LEU A 142 2.81 14.64 -12.87
N GLU A 143 3.33 13.41 -12.92
CA GLU A 143 2.52 12.20 -13.11
C GLU A 143 1.66 11.90 -11.87
N ALA A 144 2.27 11.96 -10.68
CA ALA A 144 1.57 11.73 -9.41
C ALA A 144 0.42 12.74 -9.19
N HIS A 145 0.55 13.97 -9.70
CA HIS A 145 -0.49 15.00 -9.64
C HIS A 145 -1.45 14.98 -10.84
N GLY A 146 -1.39 13.94 -11.70
CA GLY A 146 -2.29 13.77 -12.83
C GLY A 146 -2.12 14.78 -13.97
N VAL A 147 -1.01 15.52 -14.00
CA VAL A 147 -0.70 16.49 -15.08
C VAL A 147 -0.27 15.75 -16.35
N VAL A 148 0.49 14.67 -16.20
CA VAL A 148 1.02 13.86 -17.31
C VAL A 148 0.73 12.38 -17.11
N GLY A 149 0.61 11.65 -18.22
CA GLY A 149 0.41 10.20 -18.22
C GLY A 149 1.67 9.40 -17.91
N PRO A 150 1.51 8.07 -17.79
CA PRO A 150 2.61 7.16 -17.45
C PRO A 150 3.69 7.15 -18.53
N SER A 151 4.89 6.74 -18.11
CA SER A 151 6.04 6.65 -19.00
C SER A 151 5.80 5.69 -20.18
N GLU A 152 5.72 6.23 -21.41
CA GLU A 152 5.69 5.46 -22.66
C GLU A 152 7.11 5.17 -23.19
N GLY A 153 8.04 4.79 -22.30
CA GLY A 153 9.43 4.46 -22.66
C GLY A 153 10.26 5.68 -23.07
N SER A 154 10.72 5.73 -24.33
CA SER A 154 11.55 6.83 -24.86
C SER A 154 10.74 8.01 -25.42
N LYS A 155 9.41 7.89 -25.48
CA LYS A 155 8.54 8.94 -26.02
C LYS A 155 8.18 9.98 -24.95
N PRO A 156 7.96 11.24 -25.34
CA PRO A 156 7.40 12.24 -24.43
C PRO A 156 6.05 11.80 -23.88
N ARG A 157 5.80 12.08 -22.61
CA ARG A 157 4.55 11.73 -21.93
C ARG A 157 3.41 12.62 -22.44
N LYS A 158 2.21 12.03 -22.53
CA LYS A 158 0.97 12.75 -22.86
C LYS A 158 0.57 13.64 -21.69
N VAL A 159 0.09 14.83 -21.98
CA VAL A 159 -0.41 15.78 -20.98
C VAL A 159 -1.92 15.59 -20.87
N PHE A 160 -2.45 15.53 -19.66
CA PHE A 160 -3.87 15.29 -19.39
C PHE A 160 -4.66 16.57 -19.09
N ILE A 161 -3.97 17.68 -18.86
CA ILE A 161 -4.57 18.98 -18.57
C ILE A 161 -4.45 19.85 -19.82
N GLU A 162 -5.59 20.28 -20.36
CA GLU A 162 -5.68 21.30 -21.42
C GLU A 162 -5.74 22.69 -20.79
N GLN A 163 -5.22 23.72 -21.46
CA GLN A 163 -5.25 25.09 -20.95
C GLN A 163 -6.70 25.50 -20.68
N GLU A 164 -7.02 25.85 -19.43
CA GLU A 164 -8.27 26.56 -19.13
C GLU A 164 -8.24 27.89 -19.92
N GLU A 165 -9.16 28.07 -20.87
CA GLU A 165 -9.33 29.33 -21.58
C GLU A 165 -9.75 30.42 -20.57
N THR A 166 -8.82 31.31 -20.25
CA THR A 166 -9.07 32.54 -19.51
C THR A 166 -10.03 33.43 -20.31
N SER A 167 -11.33 33.40 -20.03
CA SER A 167 -12.24 34.46 -20.47
C SER A 167 -12.20 35.60 -19.45
N GLU A 168 -11.39 36.61 -19.74
CA GLU A 168 -11.47 37.93 -19.10
C GLU A 168 -12.87 38.52 -19.29
N THR A 169 -13.67 38.60 -18.23
CA THR A 169 -14.86 39.47 -18.20
C THR A 169 -14.40 40.90 -17.89
N LEU A 170 -14.20 41.70 -18.93
CA LEU A 170 -14.20 43.17 -18.82
C LEU A 170 -15.65 43.65 -18.59
N PRO A 171 -15.85 44.74 -17.82
CA PRO A 171 -17.19 45.22 -17.45
C PRO A 171 -17.84 45.97 -18.60
N ASP A 172 -19.09 45.63 -18.92
CA ASP A 172 -19.90 46.35 -19.90
C ASP A 172 -20.42 47.65 -19.25
N ASP A 173 -19.70 48.74 -19.53
CA ASP A 173 -20.13 50.12 -19.29
C ASP A 173 -21.06 50.52 -20.44
N ASN A 174 -22.34 50.13 -20.39
CA ASN A 174 -23.40 50.76 -21.17
C ASN A 174 -24.82 50.41 -20.67
N ASP A 175 -25.36 51.23 -19.77
CA ASP A 175 -26.75 51.65 -19.89
C ASP A 175 -26.92 53.02 -19.22
N MET A 176 -27.29 54.00 -20.05
CA MET A 176 -27.81 55.31 -19.66
C MET A 176 -29.19 55.21 -19.01
#